data_AF-A0A928E2G1-F1
#
_entry.id   AF-A0A928E2G1-F1
#
_cell.length_a   1.000
_cell.length_b   1.000
_cell.length_c   1.000
_cell.angle_alpha   90.00
_cell.angle_beta   90.00
_cell.angle_gamma   90.00
#
_symmetry.space_group_name_H-M   'P 1'
#
loop_
_entity.id
_entity.type
_entity.pdbx_description
1 polymer ?
#
loop_
_entity_poly.entity_id
_entity_poly.type
_entity_poly.pdbx_seq_one_letter_code
_entity_poly.pdbx_strand_id
1 'polypeptide(L)'
;MRNHIFIPAAAALLISGFSPFVCETASISAAAPENFTKNEIQKNEVTIFSPASNTAFHLNAAELTKAPDLSYFEFDAHGKNYQWPGPVWTGNWNLEGCSKILIEMENLSTKEISFCVRIDDPAAKQNNANWFTQNIKVPAQTRGVFSVELPASFPKQLQGKIVGMRGLPGGSRLGAASLDWRNVVSFFIFVGEQNRGTKFRVYSIKAIKGEKQTPTAEWMKMSPEEFFPMIDRYGQFKYEDWPGKIHSDAEFAERIKAEKADIAANPRPGNWDNFGGWIDGPKLKATGRFRVEKVDGNWWLVTPEGHLFWSHGTDCVGMSNGNGPISEREHYFEDLPKDSPFYGKGWTHIGFYGGKGEFRTFNWTKANLERKYGPDFAARHSESAHERLASWGMNTIGNWSSGEIFKMQKTPYVVTLSAGGRAIEGSEGYWGKFPDPFTQEFRTSIRNSVKSNQEALNSPYCIGAFVN
;
A
#
# COMPACT_ATOMS: atom_id res chain seq x y z
N MET A 1 16.03 46.90 17.11
CA MET A 1 16.86 46.23 16.08
C MET A 1 17.13 44.80 16.49
N ARG A 2 16.31 43.87 16.01
CA ARG A 2 16.57 42.45 15.72
C ARG A 2 15.21 41.87 15.33
N ASN A 3 14.88 42.00 14.05
CA ASN A 3 13.69 41.41 13.47
C ASN A 3 13.90 39.89 13.40
N HIS A 4 13.15 39.15 14.21
CA HIS A 4 13.01 37.71 14.02
C HIS A 4 12.07 37.48 12.84
N ILE A 5 12.66 37.23 11.67
CA ILE A 5 11.94 36.74 10.50
C ILE A 5 11.51 35.31 10.81
N PHE A 6 10.22 35.12 11.06
CA PHE A 6 9.57 33.81 11.01
C PHE A 6 9.63 33.33 9.56
N ILE A 7 10.52 32.38 9.28
CA ILE A 7 10.51 31.62 8.03
C ILE A 7 9.56 30.44 8.26
N PRO A 8 8.49 30.27 7.47
CA PRO A 8 7.66 29.08 7.57
C PRO A 8 8.53 27.90 7.14
N ALA A 9 8.86 27.02 8.09
CA ALA A 9 9.40 25.72 7.77
C ALA A 9 8.35 25.02 6.90
N ALA A 10 8.71 24.77 5.64
CA ALA A 10 7.97 23.84 4.81
C ALA A 10 8.06 22.48 5.50
N ALA A 11 7.04 22.17 6.31
CA ALA A 11 6.82 20.84 6.81
C ALA A 11 6.63 19.96 5.57
N ALA A 12 7.64 19.15 5.26
CA ALA A 12 7.43 17.92 4.51
C ALA A 12 6.54 17.04 5.41
N LEU A 13 5.24 17.31 5.37
CA LEU A 13 4.21 16.37 5.76
C LEU A 13 4.32 15.22 4.75
N LEU A 14 5.23 14.28 5.03
CA LEU A 14 5.02 12.91 4.59
C LEU A 14 3.84 12.39 5.40
N ILE A 15 2.66 12.77 4.94
CA ILE A 15 1.43 12.03 5.22
C ILE A 15 1.69 10.66 4.62
N SER A 16 2.21 9.72 5.42
CA SER A 16 1.93 8.30 5.23
C SER A 16 0.46 8.07 5.59
N GLY A 17 -0.42 8.83 4.95
CA GLY A 17 -1.83 8.59 4.89
C GLY A 17 -2.00 7.47 3.90
N PHE A 18 -1.74 6.25 4.34
CA PHE A 18 -2.60 5.17 3.92
C PHE A 18 -3.98 5.46 4.50
N SER A 19 -4.67 6.43 3.90
CA SER A 19 -6.12 6.34 3.80
C SER A 19 -6.38 4.96 3.20
N PRO A 20 -7.35 4.17 3.72
CA PRO A 20 -7.75 2.93 3.07
C PRO A 20 -8.26 3.14 1.62
N PHE A 21 -8.23 4.39 1.12
CA PHE A 21 -8.59 4.80 -0.23
C PHE A 21 -7.42 5.32 -1.08
N VAL A 22 -6.14 5.16 -0.68
CA VAL A 22 -5.02 5.38 -1.62
C VAL A 22 -4.99 4.22 -2.61
N CYS A 23 -5.37 4.53 -3.85
CA CYS A 23 -5.39 3.61 -4.98
C CYS A 23 -3.97 3.35 -5.48
N GLU A 24 -3.14 2.67 -4.69
CA GLU A 24 -1.96 1.99 -5.24
C GLU A 24 -2.45 0.72 -5.94
N THR A 25 -2.46 0.77 -7.28
CA THR A 25 -2.67 -0.38 -8.14
C THR A 25 -1.37 -0.62 -8.89
N ALA A 26 -0.99 -1.89 -9.03
CA ALA A 26 -0.03 -2.28 -10.05
C ALA A 26 -0.59 -1.78 -11.40
N SER A 27 0.14 -0.87 -12.04
CA SER A 27 -0.17 -0.42 -13.40
C SER A 27 0.14 -1.57 -14.34
N ILE A 28 -0.85 -2.41 -14.64
CA ILE A 28 -0.79 -3.21 -15.87
C ILE A 28 -1.04 -2.20 -16.99
N SER A 29 -0.09 -2.08 -17.92
CA SER A 29 -0.27 -1.30 -19.14
C SER A 29 -1.61 -1.68 -19.76
N ALA A 30 -2.52 -0.72 -19.89
CA ALA A 30 -3.67 -0.91 -20.77
C ALA A 30 -3.10 -1.26 -22.15
N ALA A 31 -3.59 -2.36 -22.74
CA ALA A 31 -3.28 -2.68 -24.12
C ALA A 31 -3.69 -1.49 -25.01
N ALA A 32 -2.97 -1.30 -26.12
CA ALA A 32 -3.34 -0.33 -27.15
C ALA A 32 -4.83 -0.48 -27.53
N PRO A 33 -5.52 0.59 -27.95
CA PRO A 33 -6.92 0.52 -28.34
C PRO A 33 -7.13 -0.62 -29.34
N GLU A 34 -7.85 -1.66 -28.92
CA GLU A 34 -8.17 -2.80 -29.77
C GLU A 34 -9.19 -2.35 -30.82
N ASN A 35 -8.85 -2.48 -32.10
CA ASN A 35 -9.74 -2.17 -33.23
C ASN A 35 -10.82 -3.26 -33.36
N PHE A 36 -11.85 -3.21 -32.51
CA PHE A 36 -13.02 -4.06 -32.66
C PHE A 36 -13.97 -3.50 -33.72
N THR A 37 -14.28 -4.31 -34.73
CA THR A 37 -15.35 -3.98 -35.68
C THR A 37 -16.71 -4.11 -34.98
N LYS A 38 -17.60 -3.14 -35.16
CA LYS A 38 -18.91 -3.01 -34.48
C LYS A 38 -19.84 -4.25 -34.59
N ASN A 39 -19.52 -5.25 -35.42
CA ASN A 39 -20.42 -6.34 -35.78
C ASN A 39 -20.28 -7.63 -34.94
N GLU A 40 -19.24 -7.81 -34.11
CA GLU A 40 -19.10 -9.03 -33.28
C GLU A 40 -19.81 -8.96 -31.91
N ILE A 41 -20.41 -7.81 -31.59
CA ILE A 41 -20.73 -7.45 -30.20
C ILE A 41 -22.15 -7.88 -29.72
N GLN A 42 -23.05 -8.33 -30.61
CA GLN A 42 -24.49 -8.35 -30.29
C GLN A 42 -25.10 -9.60 -29.61
N LYS A 43 -24.35 -10.65 -29.25
CA LYS A 43 -24.94 -11.83 -28.56
C LYS A 43 -24.39 -12.14 -27.15
N ASN A 44 -23.31 -11.49 -26.72
CA ASN A 44 -22.59 -11.84 -25.48
C ASN A 44 -22.28 -10.62 -24.59
N GLU A 45 -23.10 -9.57 -24.60
CA GLU A 45 -22.85 -8.37 -23.80
C GLU A 45 -24.03 -7.97 -22.90
N VAL A 46 -23.72 -7.27 -21.80
CA VAL A 46 -24.67 -6.56 -20.94
C VAL A 46 -24.40 -5.06 -21.08
N THR A 47 -25.39 -4.30 -21.56
CA THR A 47 -25.27 -2.84 -21.66
C THR A 47 -25.45 -2.22 -20.28
N ILE A 48 -24.41 -1.52 -19.80
CA ILE A 48 -24.47 -0.73 -18.57
C ILE A 48 -24.96 0.68 -18.90
N PHE A 49 -24.38 1.28 -19.94
CA PHE A 49 -24.75 2.63 -20.38
C PHE A 49 -24.59 2.79 -21.89
N SER A 50 -25.56 3.47 -22.49
CA SER A 50 -25.39 4.27 -23.68
C SER A 50 -26.21 5.57 -23.50
N PRO A 51 -25.91 6.67 -24.20
CA PRO A 51 -26.71 7.88 -24.09
C PRO A 51 -28.19 7.71 -24.46
N ALA A 52 -28.49 6.69 -25.28
CA ALA A 52 -29.84 6.29 -25.65
C ALA A 52 -30.49 5.32 -24.63
N SER A 53 -29.72 4.75 -23.70
CA SER A 53 -30.27 3.90 -22.65
C SER A 53 -30.93 4.75 -21.56
N ASN A 54 -32.07 4.29 -21.04
CA ASN A 54 -32.73 4.91 -19.87
C ASN A 54 -32.02 4.57 -18.56
N THR A 55 -30.69 4.38 -18.57
CA THR A 55 -29.91 4.09 -17.37
C THR A 55 -29.90 5.33 -16.47
N ALA A 56 -30.42 5.20 -15.26
CA ALA A 56 -30.36 6.27 -14.27
C ALA A 56 -28.90 6.56 -13.88
N PHE A 57 -28.58 7.82 -13.60
CA PHE A 57 -27.28 8.20 -13.08
C PHE A 57 -27.42 9.44 -12.18
N HIS A 58 -26.43 9.65 -11.32
CA HIS A 58 -26.23 10.88 -10.56
C HIS A 58 -24.80 11.38 -10.73
N LEU A 59 -24.58 12.66 -10.42
CA LEU A 59 -23.28 13.31 -10.55
C LEU A 59 -22.73 13.59 -9.16
N ASN A 60 -21.52 13.09 -8.90
CA ASN A 60 -20.76 13.48 -7.73
C ASN A 60 -19.81 14.59 -8.14
N ALA A 61 -20.01 15.82 -7.68
CA ALA A 61 -19.06 16.92 -7.91
C ALA A 61 -18.65 17.07 -9.40
N ALA A 62 -19.63 16.89 -10.30
CA ALA A 62 -19.45 16.95 -11.73
C ALA A 62 -20.62 17.65 -12.43
N GLU A 63 -20.35 18.28 -13.56
CA GLU A 63 -21.37 18.81 -14.48
C GLU A 63 -21.52 17.87 -15.68
N LEU A 64 -22.73 17.86 -16.26
CA LEU A 64 -23.06 17.07 -17.44
C LEU A 64 -23.48 17.99 -18.59
N THR A 65 -22.91 17.75 -19.77
CA THR A 65 -23.43 18.24 -21.05
C THR A 65 -23.77 17.03 -21.93
N LYS A 66 -25.02 16.97 -22.41
CA LYS A 66 -25.45 15.90 -23.34
C LYS A 66 -25.23 16.36 -24.78
N ALA A 67 -24.68 15.48 -25.63
CA ALA A 67 -24.63 15.74 -27.06
C ALA A 67 -26.06 15.92 -27.62
N PRO A 68 -26.31 16.87 -28.53
CA PRO A 68 -27.65 17.10 -29.08
C PRO A 68 -28.26 15.88 -29.78
N ASP A 69 -27.42 15.06 -30.41
CA ASP A 69 -27.79 13.82 -31.09
C ASP A 69 -27.78 12.59 -30.16
N LEU A 70 -27.52 12.80 -28.86
CA LEU A 70 -27.32 11.74 -27.87
C LEU A 70 -26.26 10.72 -28.33
N SER A 71 -25.16 11.18 -28.95
CA SER A 71 -24.03 10.31 -29.27
C SER A 71 -23.07 10.08 -28.09
N TYR A 72 -23.02 11.01 -27.13
CA TYR A 72 -22.22 10.92 -25.90
C TYR A 72 -22.74 11.82 -24.78
N PHE A 73 -22.29 11.55 -23.56
CA PHE A 73 -22.37 12.46 -22.41
C PHE A 73 -20.98 12.99 -22.08
N GLU A 74 -20.84 14.32 -21.98
CA GLU A 74 -19.62 15.01 -21.56
C GLU A 74 -19.73 15.38 -20.08
N PHE A 75 -18.68 15.09 -19.32
CA PHE A 75 -18.58 15.36 -17.90
C PHE A 75 -17.43 16.30 -17.59
N ASP A 76 -17.65 17.24 -16.69
CA ASP A 76 -16.62 18.09 -16.10
C ASP A 76 -16.50 17.78 -14.61
N ALA A 77 -15.40 17.14 -14.18
CA ALA A 77 -15.18 16.69 -12.81
C ALA A 77 -14.48 17.75 -11.92
N HIS A 78 -15.13 18.89 -11.66
CA HIS A 78 -14.54 20.08 -11.03
C HIS A 78 -14.84 20.26 -9.53
N GLY A 79 -15.75 19.49 -8.93
CA GLY A 79 -16.30 19.87 -7.62
C GLY A 79 -15.26 19.87 -6.49
N LYS A 80 -15.12 21.05 -5.89
CA LYS A 80 -14.35 21.26 -4.65
C LYS A 80 -15.16 20.64 -3.51
N ASN A 81 -14.53 19.78 -2.69
CA ASN A 81 -15.09 19.11 -1.50
C ASN A 81 -15.69 17.70 -1.68
N TYR A 82 -15.46 17.02 -2.81
CA TYR A 82 -15.78 15.59 -2.94
C TYR A 82 -14.50 14.77 -3.21
N GLN A 83 -14.41 13.59 -2.59
CA GLN A 83 -13.25 12.72 -2.74
C GLN A 83 -13.15 12.10 -4.14
N TRP A 84 -14.29 11.87 -4.82
CA TRP A 84 -14.36 11.12 -6.08
C TRP A 84 -15.30 11.80 -7.10
N PRO A 85 -14.88 12.91 -7.75
CA PRO A 85 -15.71 13.63 -8.69
C PRO A 85 -15.90 12.85 -10.00
N GLY A 86 -17.15 12.69 -10.44
CA GLY A 86 -17.52 11.99 -11.67
C GLY A 86 -18.96 11.45 -11.68
N PRO A 87 -19.40 10.87 -12.80
CA PRO A 87 -20.71 10.22 -12.94
C PRO A 87 -20.80 8.88 -12.23
N VAL A 88 -22.00 8.59 -11.72
CA VAL A 88 -22.38 7.32 -11.13
C VAL A 88 -23.65 6.82 -11.78
N TRP A 89 -23.54 5.78 -12.58
CA TRP A 89 -24.69 5.08 -13.14
C TRP A 89 -25.25 4.12 -12.11
N THR A 90 -26.58 4.08 -12.00
CA THR A 90 -27.32 3.22 -11.08
C THR A 90 -28.27 2.34 -11.87
N GLY A 91 -28.28 1.05 -11.56
CA GLY A 91 -29.08 0.07 -12.29
C GLY A 91 -29.23 -1.22 -11.50
N ASN A 92 -29.58 -2.29 -12.20
CA ASN A 92 -29.56 -3.65 -11.68
C ASN A 92 -29.02 -4.54 -12.80
N TRP A 93 -27.74 -4.90 -12.70
CA TRP A 93 -27.04 -5.67 -13.72
C TRP A 93 -26.59 -7.01 -13.18
N ASN A 94 -26.90 -8.07 -13.91
CA ASN A 94 -26.25 -9.36 -13.74
C ASN A 94 -25.01 -9.42 -14.64
N LEU A 95 -23.85 -9.23 -14.02
CA LEU A 95 -22.52 -9.33 -14.64
C LEU A 95 -21.84 -10.68 -14.36
N GLU A 96 -22.56 -11.67 -13.82
CA GLU A 96 -22.01 -13.02 -13.65
C GLU A 96 -21.63 -13.61 -15.03
N GLY A 97 -20.43 -14.18 -15.12
CA GLY A 97 -19.88 -14.70 -16.38
C GLY A 97 -19.32 -13.63 -17.33
N CYS A 98 -19.32 -12.34 -16.94
CA CYS A 98 -18.58 -11.31 -17.67
C CYS A 98 -17.09 -11.36 -17.32
N SER A 99 -16.22 -11.24 -18.33
CA SER A 99 -14.77 -11.22 -18.17
C SER A 99 -14.18 -9.83 -18.17
N LYS A 100 -14.80 -8.88 -18.89
CA LYS A 100 -14.33 -7.50 -18.97
C LYS A 100 -15.46 -6.51 -19.15
N ILE A 101 -15.18 -5.24 -18.86
CA ILE A 101 -16.02 -4.10 -19.20
C ILE A 101 -15.28 -3.23 -20.21
N LEU A 102 -15.95 -2.91 -21.31
CA LEU A 102 -15.48 -2.00 -22.34
C LEU A 102 -16.12 -0.63 -22.12
N ILE A 103 -15.29 0.40 -22.06
CA ILE A 103 -15.67 1.79 -21.86
C ILE A 103 -15.20 2.58 -23.07
N GLU A 104 -16.12 3.03 -23.90
CA GLU A 104 -15.79 3.95 -24.98
C GLU A 104 -15.84 5.38 -24.42
N MET A 105 -14.67 6.03 -24.38
CA MET A 105 -14.54 7.37 -23.80
C MET A 105 -13.48 8.22 -24.49
N GLU A 106 -13.57 9.53 -24.28
CA GLU A 106 -12.62 10.53 -24.77
C GLU A 106 -12.12 11.39 -23.62
N ASN A 107 -10.79 11.48 -23.46
CA ASN A 107 -10.16 12.44 -22.55
C ASN A 107 -9.96 13.76 -23.30
N LEU A 108 -10.60 14.85 -22.84
CA LEU A 108 -10.49 16.17 -23.49
C LEU A 108 -9.34 17.02 -22.94
N SER A 109 -8.63 16.53 -21.93
CA SER A 109 -7.50 17.24 -21.34
C SER A 109 -6.23 17.09 -22.17
N THR A 110 -5.26 17.98 -21.94
CA THR A 110 -3.96 18.00 -22.60
C THR A 110 -2.93 17.04 -21.98
N LYS A 111 -3.32 16.28 -20.95
CA LYS A 111 -2.46 15.29 -20.29
C LYS A 111 -3.16 13.93 -20.24
N GLU A 112 -2.38 12.86 -20.07
CA GLU A 112 -2.95 11.55 -19.75
C GLU A 112 -3.68 11.63 -18.41
N ILE A 113 -4.86 11.03 -18.34
CA ILE A 113 -5.64 10.93 -17.11
C ILE A 113 -5.82 9.46 -16.74
N SER A 114 -5.52 9.15 -15.49
CA SER A 114 -5.93 7.90 -14.86
C SER A 114 -7.33 8.07 -14.29
N PHE A 115 -8.33 7.45 -14.92
CA PHE A 115 -9.69 7.36 -14.42
C PHE A 115 -9.83 6.12 -13.55
N CYS A 116 -10.49 6.26 -12.41
CA CYS A 116 -10.86 5.13 -11.58
C CYS A 116 -12.27 4.67 -11.95
N VAL A 117 -12.40 3.38 -12.23
CA VAL A 117 -13.66 2.69 -12.45
C VAL A 117 -14.02 1.96 -11.18
N ARG A 118 -15.24 2.18 -10.66
CA ARG A 118 -15.76 1.46 -9.49
C ARG A 118 -17.07 0.77 -9.80
N ILE A 119 -17.24 -0.42 -9.25
CA ILE A 119 -18.44 -1.25 -9.38
C ILE A 119 -18.86 -1.67 -7.97
N ASP A 120 -20.14 -1.52 -7.64
CA ASP A 120 -20.69 -1.84 -6.33
C ASP A 120 -21.91 -2.78 -6.45
N ASP A 121 -22.05 -3.68 -5.48
CA ASP A 121 -23.33 -4.31 -5.16
C ASP A 121 -24.06 -3.53 -4.01
N PRO A 122 -25.30 -3.89 -3.62
CA PRO A 122 -26.05 -3.15 -2.61
C PRO A 122 -25.37 -3.04 -1.23
N ALA A 123 -24.49 -3.97 -0.89
CA ALA A 123 -23.82 -4.02 0.40
C ALA A 123 -22.54 -3.17 0.44
N ALA A 124 -22.08 -2.61 -0.68
CA ALA A 124 -20.84 -1.82 -0.77
C ALA A 124 -20.80 -0.58 0.14
N LYS A 125 -21.95 -0.03 0.53
CA LYS A 125 -22.04 1.13 1.43
C LYS A 125 -21.98 0.76 2.92
N GLN A 126 -22.10 -0.53 3.25
CA GLN A 126 -22.27 -0.99 4.63
C GLN A 126 -20.96 -1.47 5.24
N ASN A 127 -19.94 -1.76 4.44
CA ASN A 127 -18.66 -2.26 4.90
C ASN A 127 -17.54 -1.93 3.91
N ASN A 128 -16.31 -2.31 4.26
CA ASN A 128 -15.13 -2.14 3.42
C ASN A 128 -14.96 -3.29 2.41
N ALA A 129 -16.06 -3.81 1.88
CA ALA A 129 -16.13 -4.94 0.97
C ALA A 129 -17.25 -4.74 -0.07
N ASN A 130 -17.49 -5.73 -0.96
CA ASN A 130 -18.57 -5.73 -1.95
C ASN A 130 -18.47 -4.68 -3.07
N TRP A 131 -17.25 -4.28 -3.40
CA TRP A 131 -16.93 -3.32 -4.46
C TRP A 131 -15.67 -3.73 -5.21
N PHE A 132 -15.61 -3.41 -6.49
CA PHE A 132 -14.43 -3.58 -7.33
C PHE A 132 -13.96 -2.21 -7.83
N THR A 133 -12.63 -2.02 -7.90
CA THR A 133 -12.05 -0.81 -8.51
C THR A 133 -10.85 -1.17 -9.39
N GLN A 134 -10.73 -0.48 -10.52
CA GLN A 134 -9.57 -0.55 -11.40
C GLN A 134 -9.35 0.80 -12.07
N ASN A 135 -8.08 1.16 -12.30
CA ASN A 135 -7.73 2.36 -13.05
C ASN A 135 -7.61 2.05 -14.54
N ILE A 136 -8.09 2.97 -15.38
CA ILE A 136 -7.77 3.03 -16.82
C ILE A 136 -7.02 4.32 -17.12
N LYS A 137 -5.96 4.22 -17.91
CA LYS A 137 -5.21 5.37 -18.39
C LYS A 137 -5.69 5.75 -19.78
N VAL A 138 -6.12 6.99 -19.93
CA VAL A 138 -6.63 7.51 -21.20
C VAL A 138 -5.70 8.63 -21.65
N PRO A 139 -4.99 8.47 -22.79
CA PRO A 139 -4.08 9.48 -23.30
C PRO A 139 -4.77 10.84 -23.51
N ALA A 140 -3.97 11.90 -23.53
CA ALA A 140 -4.47 13.25 -23.82
C ALA A 140 -5.24 13.29 -25.15
N GLN A 141 -6.35 14.03 -25.19
CA GLN A 141 -7.11 14.32 -26.41
C GLN A 141 -7.45 13.08 -27.27
N THR A 142 -7.67 11.93 -26.62
CA THR A 142 -7.85 10.64 -27.30
C THR A 142 -9.22 10.06 -26.98
N ARG A 143 -9.94 9.68 -28.02
CA ARG A 143 -11.11 8.79 -27.96
C ARG A 143 -10.68 7.36 -28.22
N GLY A 144 -11.16 6.43 -27.41
CA GLY A 144 -10.89 5.01 -27.59
C GLY A 144 -11.86 4.13 -26.80
N VAL A 145 -11.71 2.82 -26.98
CA VAL A 145 -12.35 1.80 -26.16
C VAL A 145 -11.32 1.25 -25.19
N PHE A 146 -11.59 1.38 -23.90
CA PHE A 146 -10.69 0.96 -22.83
C PHE A 146 -11.33 -0.22 -22.08
N SER A 147 -10.53 -1.22 -21.74
CA SER A 147 -11.00 -2.40 -21.02
C SER A 147 -10.69 -2.34 -19.53
N VAL A 148 -11.61 -2.88 -18.75
CA VAL A 148 -11.49 -3.17 -17.32
C VAL A 148 -11.69 -4.67 -17.16
N GLU A 149 -10.64 -5.39 -16.81
CA GLU A 149 -10.71 -6.84 -16.62
C GLU A 149 -11.38 -7.16 -15.29
N LEU A 150 -12.47 -7.95 -15.34
CA LEU A 150 -13.22 -8.34 -14.16
C LEU A 150 -12.52 -9.55 -13.50
N PRO A 151 -12.21 -9.47 -12.20
CA PRO A 151 -11.50 -10.55 -11.52
C PRO A 151 -12.35 -11.81 -11.46
N ALA A 152 -11.70 -12.97 -11.40
CA ALA A 152 -12.37 -14.21 -11.00
C ALA A 152 -13.12 -14.00 -9.68
N SER A 153 -14.31 -14.59 -9.59
CA SER A 153 -15.04 -14.59 -8.33
C SER A 153 -14.25 -15.42 -7.32
N PHE A 154 -14.07 -14.90 -6.11
CA PHE A 154 -13.44 -15.68 -5.06
C PHE A 154 -14.28 -16.95 -4.79
N PRO A 155 -13.66 -18.13 -4.56
CA PRO A 155 -14.39 -19.38 -4.46
C PRO A 155 -15.48 -19.34 -3.39
N LYS A 156 -16.73 -19.60 -3.80
CA LYS A 156 -17.91 -19.46 -2.93
C LYS A 156 -17.81 -20.31 -1.66
N GLN A 157 -17.23 -21.50 -1.77
CA GLN A 157 -17.02 -22.39 -0.63
C GLN A 157 -16.03 -21.84 0.42
N LEU A 158 -15.13 -20.94 0.02
CA LEU A 158 -14.16 -20.29 0.91
C LEU A 158 -14.62 -18.90 1.40
N GLN A 159 -15.69 -18.34 0.81
CA GLN A 159 -16.24 -17.06 1.22
C GLN A 159 -16.68 -17.09 2.69
N GLY A 160 -16.31 -16.05 3.45
CA GLY A 160 -16.60 -15.95 4.88
C GLY A 160 -15.79 -16.89 5.79
N LYS A 161 -14.99 -17.80 5.23
CA LYS A 161 -14.07 -18.66 5.99
C LYS A 161 -12.70 -18.02 6.20
N ILE A 162 -12.34 -17.04 5.36
CA ILE A 162 -11.13 -16.26 5.50
C ILE A 162 -11.45 -14.91 6.18
N VAL A 163 -10.91 -14.71 7.38
CA VAL A 163 -11.14 -13.55 8.25
C VAL A 163 -9.82 -12.91 8.68
N GLY A 164 -9.87 -11.62 9.02
CA GLY A 164 -8.71 -10.89 9.53
C GLY A 164 -7.57 -10.67 8.54
N MET A 165 -7.79 -10.88 7.24
CA MET A 165 -6.84 -10.54 6.17
C MET A 165 -7.31 -9.31 5.41
N ARG A 166 -6.40 -8.45 4.94
CA ARG A 166 -6.75 -7.25 4.15
C ARG A 166 -7.09 -7.59 2.69
N GLY A 167 -6.47 -8.64 2.17
CA GLY A 167 -6.73 -9.25 0.87
C GLY A 167 -6.78 -10.77 1.00
N LEU A 168 -7.41 -11.43 0.04
CA LEU A 168 -7.56 -12.88 0.01
C LEU A 168 -6.49 -13.53 -0.88
N PRO A 169 -6.25 -14.84 -0.73
CA PRO A 169 -5.41 -15.62 -1.63
C PRO A 169 -5.73 -15.38 -3.11
N GLY A 170 -4.72 -15.47 -3.97
CA GLY A 170 -4.82 -15.14 -5.40
C GLY A 170 -4.90 -13.63 -5.69
N GLY A 171 -4.50 -12.77 -4.73
CA GLY A 171 -4.50 -11.32 -4.91
C GLY A 171 -5.90 -10.68 -4.95
N SER A 172 -6.94 -11.45 -4.63
CA SER A 172 -8.31 -10.97 -4.63
C SER A 172 -8.51 -9.94 -3.51
N ARG A 173 -8.77 -8.68 -3.87
CA ARG A 173 -9.17 -7.67 -2.87
C ARG A 173 -10.48 -8.11 -2.22
N LEU A 174 -10.59 -7.99 -0.90
CA LEU A 174 -11.81 -8.35 -0.17
C LEU A 174 -13.08 -7.76 -0.80
N GLY A 175 -13.01 -6.52 -1.28
CA GLY A 175 -14.11 -5.87 -1.98
C GLY A 175 -14.60 -6.66 -3.19
N ALA A 176 -13.69 -6.99 -4.11
CA ALA A 176 -14.06 -7.66 -5.35
C ALA A 176 -14.43 -9.14 -5.12
N ALA A 177 -13.80 -9.76 -4.11
CA ALA A 177 -14.04 -11.14 -3.73
C ALA A 177 -15.44 -11.38 -3.16
N SER A 178 -15.99 -10.41 -2.43
CA SER A 178 -17.31 -10.52 -1.80
C SER A 178 -18.43 -9.92 -2.65
N LEU A 179 -18.10 -9.20 -3.73
CA LEU A 179 -19.08 -8.59 -4.62
C LEU A 179 -19.97 -9.65 -5.28
N ASP A 180 -21.29 -9.48 -5.16
CA ASP A 180 -22.27 -10.29 -5.89
C ASP A 180 -22.44 -9.79 -7.32
N TRP A 181 -21.72 -10.43 -8.25
CA TRP A 181 -21.77 -10.11 -9.68
C TRP A 181 -23.17 -10.26 -10.30
N ARG A 182 -24.12 -10.93 -9.63
CA ARG A 182 -25.50 -11.07 -10.12
C ARG A 182 -26.37 -9.84 -9.87
N ASN A 183 -25.96 -8.99 -8.93
CA ASN A 183 -26.74 -7.88 -8.43
C ASN A 183 -25.88 -6.62 -8.32
N VAL A 184 -25.30 -6.20 -9.45
CA VAL A 184 -24.52 -4.97 -9.51
C VAL A 184 -25.48 -3.79 -9.59
N VAL A 185 -25.31 -2.80 -8.71
CA VAL A 185 -26.25 -1.66 -8.59
C VAL A 185 -25.68 -0.32 -8.98
N SER A 186 -24.35 -0.17 -8.97
CA SER A 186 -23.73 1.07 -9.44
C SER A 186 -22.39 0.89 -10.12
N PHE A 187 -22.15 1.77 -11.08
CA PHE A 187 -20.91 1.89 -11.84
C PHE A 187 -20.45 3.35 -11.80
N PHE A 188 -19.18 3.59 -11.48
CA PHE A 188 -18.60 4.93 -11.34
C PHE A 188 -17.44 5.08 -12.29
N ILE A 189 -17.31 6.28 -12.86
CA ILE A 189 -16.06 6.75 -13.45
C ILE A 189 -15.71 8.03 -12.73
N PHE A 190 -14.55 8.09 -12.09
CA PHE A 190 -14.11 9.29 -11.38
C PHE A 190 -12.62 9.54 -11.52
N VAL A 191 -12.20 10.75 -11.17
CA VAL A 191 -10.79 11.16 -11.19
C VAL A 191 -10.26 11.40 -9.77
N GLY A 192 -8.96 11.15 -9.58
CA GLY A 192 -8.27 11.51 -8.34
C GLY A 192 -8.17 13.02 -8.15
N GLU A 193 -7.88 13.45 -6.92
CA GLU A 193 -7.78 14.86 -6.55
C GLU A 193 -6.83 15.68 -7.45
N GLN A 194 -5.73 15.09 -7.89
CA GLN A 194 -4.75 15.69 -8.80
C GLN A 194 -5.26 15.97 -10.22
N ASN A 195 -6.44 15.45 -10.56
CA ASN A 195 -7.07 15.54 -11.88
C ASN A 195 -8.44 16.23 -11.84
N ARG A 196 -8.76 16.99 -10.78
CA ARG A 196 -9.96 17.83 -10.75
C ARG A 196 -10.01 18.82 -11.92
N GLY A 197 -11.21 19.07 -12.43
CA GLY A 197 -11.47 19.87 -13.62
C GLY A 197 -11.22 19.12 -14.94
N THR A 198 -11.01 17.79 -14.88
CA THR A 198 -10.91 16.99 -16.10
C THR A 198 -12.25 16.95 -16.80
N LYS A 199 -12.23 17.32 -18.09
CA LYS A 199 -13.35 17.12 -19.01
C LYS A 199 -13.15 15.83 -19.81
N PHE A 200 -14.20 15.04 -19.93
CA PHE A 200 -14.17 13.78 -20.68
C PHE A 200 -15.56 13.42 -21.19
N ARG A 201 -15.62 12.61 -22.24
CA ARG A 201 -16.88 12.09 -22.79
C ARG A 201 -16.97 10.60 -22.60
N VAL A 202 -18.18 10.11 -22.39
CA VAL A 202 -18.50 8.68 -22.36
C VAL A 202 -19.55 8.40 -23.43
N TYR A 203 -19.22 7.46 -24.31
CA TYR A 203 -20.04 7.05 -25.45
C TYR A 203 -20.78 5.75 -25.16
N SER A 204 -20.14 4.79 -24.48
CA SER A 204 -20.79 3.54 -24.09
C SER A 204 -20.03 2.82 -22.96
N ILE A 205 -20.77 2.03 -22.17
CA ILE A 205 -20.22 1.12 -21.15
C ILE A 205 -20.92 -0.23 -21.32
N LYS A 206 -20.14 -1.28 -21.57
CA LYS A 206 -20.63 -2.62 -21.90
C LYS A 206 -19.82 -3.67 -21.16
N ALA A 207 -20.47 -4.61 -20.48
CA ALA A 207 -19.82 -5.79 -19.95
C ALA A 207 -19.88 -6.92 -20.98
N ILE A 208 -18.76 -7.63 -21.18
CA ILE A 208 -18.63 -8.70 -22.17
C ILE A 208 -18.55 -10.04 -21.46
N LYS A 209 -19.41 -10.98 -21.85
CA LYS A 209 -19.36 -12.38 -21.41
C LYS A 209 -18.13 -13.06 -21.98
N GLY A 210 -17.44 -13.82 -21.15
CA GLY A 210 -16.26 -14.56 -21.58
C GLY A 210 -15.59 -15.29 -20.43
N GLU A 211 -14.60 -16.11 -20.77
CA GLU A 211 -13.74 -16.73 -19.77
C GLU A 211 -12.90 -15.65 -19.09
N LYS A 212 -12.95 -15.62 -17.76
CA LYS A 212 -12.10 -14.73 -16.96
C LYS A 212 -10.66 -15.23 -17.07
N GLN A 213 -9.74 -14.35 -17.43
CA GLN A 213 -8.32 -14.71 -17.66
C GLN A 213 -7.54 -15.09 -16.39
N THR A 214 -8.16 -15.13 -15.21
CA THR A 214 -7.44 -15.54 -14.01
C THR A 214 -7.18 -17.04 -14.05
N PRO A 215 -5.94 -17.50 -13.81
CA PRO A 215 -5.67 -18.92 -13.61
C PRO A 215 -6.61 -19.43 -12.52
N THR A 216 -7.40 -20.45 -12.84
CA THR A 216 -8.13 -21.20 -11.82
C THR A 216 -7.12 -22.09 -11.11
N ALA A 217 -6.26 -21.47 -10.29
CA ALA A 217 -5.32 -22.19 -9.46
C ALA A 217 -6.08 -23.29 -8.73
N GLU A 218 -5.53 -24.51 -8.69
CA GLU A 218 -6.30 -25.69 -8.24
C GLU A 218 -6.87 -25.52 -6.83
N TRP A 219 -6.22 -24.73 -5.97
CA TRP A 219 -6.72 -24.39 -4.64
C TRP A 219 -8.07 -23.67 -4.64
N MET A 220 -8.43 -22.99 -5.74
CA MET A 220 -9.72 -22.32 -5.88
C MET A 220 -10.89 -23.30 -5.99
N LYS A 221 -10.62 -24.58 -6.29
CA LYS A 221 -11.63 -25.65 -6.39
C LYS A 221 -11.77 -26.44 -5.08
N MET A 222 -10.83 -26.28 -4.16
CA MET A 222 -10.78 -27.01 -2.89
C MET A 222 -11.98 -26.69 -2.00
N SER A 223 -12.46 -27.68 -1.26
CA SER A 223 -13.34 -27.46 -0.11
C SER A 223 -12.59 -26.73 1.02
N PRO A 224 -13.28 -26.14 2.00
CA PRO A 224 -12.62 -25.57 3.18
C PRO A 224 -11.68 -26.56 3.89
N GLU A 225 -12.05 -27.83 3.96
CA GLU A 225 -11.28 -28.89 4.64
C GLU A 225 -10.00 -29.25 3.86
N GLU A 226 -10.02 -29.15 2.53
CA GLU A 226 -8.84 -29.35 1.67
C GLU A 226 -7.94 -28.10 1.63
N PHE A 227 -8.55 -26.92 1.76
CA PHE A 227 -7.88 -25.62 1.69
C PHE A 227 -7.20 -25.23 3.00
N PHE A 228 -7.72 -25.66 4.15
CA PHE A 228 -7.09 -25.40 5.44
C PHE A 228 -6.37 -26.64 5.97
N PRO A 229 -5.14 -26.49 6.51
CA PRO A 229 -4.38 -25.26 6.66
C PRO A 229 -3.77 -24.80 5.33
N MET A 230 -3.80 -23.48 5.09
CA MET A 230 -3.35 -22.84 3.83
C MET A 230 -1.96 -22.18 3.93
N ILE A 231 -1.43 -22.03 5.15
CA ILE A 231 -0.13 -21.42 5.44
C ILE A 231 0.83 -22.49 5.95
N ASP A 232 2.00 -22.60 5.32
CA ASP A 232 3.04 -23.58 5.68
C ASP A 232 3.81 -23.17 6.95
N ARG A 233 4.74 -24.04 7.38
CA ARG A 233 5.60 -23.83 8.56
C ARG A 233 6.53 -22.61 8.50
N TYR A 234 6.76 -22.05 7.30
CA TYR A 234 7.56 -20.84 7.09
C TYR A 234 6.70 -19.58 7.04
N GLY A 235 5.37 -19.70 7.14
CA GLY A 235 4.45 -18.56 7.05
C GLY A 235 4.10 -18.19 5.61
N GLN A 236 4.33 -19.07 4.64
CA GLN A 236 4.08 -18.85 3.22
C GLN A 236 2.78 -19.53 2.79
N PHE A 237 2.16 -19.03 1.73
CA PHE A 237 0.98 -19.68 1.13
C PHE A 237 1.36 -21.03 0.50
N LYS A 238 0.62 -22.10 0.82
CA LYS A 238 0.98 -23.48 0.43
C LYS A 238 0.83 -23.76 -1.05
N TYR A 239 -0.22 -23.21 -1.65
CA TYR A 239 -0.74 -23.71 -2.93
C TYR A 239 -0.20 -23.02 -4.18
N GLU A 240 0.76 -22.10 -4.03
CA GLU A 240 1.42 -21.42 -5.15
C GLU A 240 2.92 -21.40 -4.97
N ASP A 241 3.64 -21.30 -6.08
CA ASP A 241 5.10 -21.25 -6.09
C ASP A 241 5.59 -19.96 -6.73
N TRP A 242 6.73 -19.45 -6.28
CA TRP A 242 7.32 -18.21 -6.79
C TRP A 242 8.85 -18.23 -6.63
N PRO A 243 9.59 -17.44 -7.43
CA PRO A 243 11.03 -17.34 -7.30
C PRO A 243 11.46 -17.01 -5.85
N GLY A 244 12.18 -17.95 -5.23
CA GLY A 244 12.70 -17.80 -3.87
C GLY A 244 11.78 -18.26 -2.74
N LYS A 245 10.65 -18.92 -3.02
CA LYS A 245 9.90 -19.67 -2.01
C LYS A 245 10.80 -20.72 -1.34
N ILE A 246 10.65 -20.89 -0.02
CA ILE A 246 11.39 -21.90 0.74
C ILE A 246 10.54 -23.17 0.86
N HIS A 247 11.08 -24.32 0.45
CA HIS A 247 10.40 -25.61 0.58
C HIS A 247 10.99 -26.47 1.71
N SER A 248 12.24 -26.23 2.10
CA SER A 248 12.92 -27.00 3.15
C SER A 248 13.95 -26.17 3.92
N ASP A 249 14.24 -26.57 5.16
CA ASP A 249 15.25 -25.92 6.00
C ASP A 249 16.64 -25.92 5.33
N ALA A 250 16.94 -26.91 4.48
CA ALA A 250 18.20 -27.01 3.74
C ALA A 250 18.43 -25.84 2.75
N GLU A 251 17.36 -25.26 2.21
CA GLU A 251 17.45 -24.15 1.25
C GLU A 251 17.98 -22.87 1.88
N PHE A 252 17.87 -22.70 3.21
CA PHE A 252 18.42 -21.52 3.89
C PHE A 252 19.93 -21.38 3.68
N ALA A 253 20.69 -22.48 3.62
CA ALA A 253 22.12 -22.44 3.35
C ALA A 253 22.41 -21.90 1.95
N GLU A 254 21.63 -22.32 0.95
CA GLU A 254 21.75 -21.80 -0.42
C GLU A 254 21.34 -20.33 -0.51
N ARG A 255 20.30 -19.91 0.22
CA ARG A 255 19.93 -18.48 0.32
C ARG A 255 21.04 -17.63 0.93
N ILE A 256 21.73 -18.13 1.97
CA ILE A 256 22.88 -17.45 2.57
C ILE A 256 24.02 -17.32 1.55
N LYS A 257 24.32 -18.40 0.83
CA LYS A 257 25.39 -18.41 -0.18
C LYS A 257 25.11 -17.44 -1.31
N ALA A 258 23.88 -17.45 -1.85
CA ALA A 258 23.45 -16.54 -2.91
C ALA A 258 23.51 -15.07 -2.46
N GLU A 259 23.02 -14.77 -1.25
CA GLU A 259 23.05 -13.43 -0.66
C GLU A 259 24.47 -12.92 -0.43
N LYS A 260 25.38 -13.77 0.07
CA LYS A 260 26.79 -13.39 0.22
C LYS A 260 27.46 -13.08 -1.12
N ALA A 261 27.13 -13.84 -2.16
CA ALA A 261 27.65 -13.60 -3.50
C ALA A 261 27.11 -12.28 -4.08
N ASP A 262 25.82 -11.99 -3.88
CA ASP A 262 25.20 -10.74 -4.31
C ASP A 262 25.80 -9.51 -3.62
N ILE A 263 25.97 -9.57 -2.29
CA ILE A 263 26.61 -8.49 -1.50
C ILE A 263 28.07 -8.27 -1.94
N ALA A 264 28.79 -9.34 -2.27
CA ALA A 264 30.17 -9.23 -2.77
C ALA A 264 30.23 -8.59 -4.17
N ALA A 265 29.24 -8.87 -5.02
CA ALA A 265 29.14 -8.28 -6.36
C ALA A 265 28.65 -6.83 -6.34
N ASN A 266 27.84 -6.47 -5.34
CA ASN A 266 27.24 -5.16 -5.16
C ASN A 266 27.65 -4.58 -3.79
N PRO A 267 28.93 -4.20 -3.60
CA PRO A 267 29.40 -3.68 -2.32
C PRO A 267 28.83 -2.28 -2.05
N ARG A 268 28.99 -1.82 -0.81
CA ARG A 268 28.70 -0.43 -0.41
C ARG A 268 29.31 0.56 -1.42
N PRO A 269 28.55 1.58 -1.88
CA PRO A 269 29.08 2.59 -2.78
C PRO A 269 30.37 3.23 -2.26
N GLY A 270 31.40 3.26 -3.11
CA GLY A 270 32.75 3.72 -2.74
C GLY A 270 32.87 5.25 -2.59
N ASN A 271 31.94 6.01 -3.15
CA ASN A 271 31.91 7.48 -3.08
C ASN A 271 31.06 8.00 -1.92
N TRP A 272 30.89 7.19 -0.88
CA TRP A 272 30.17 7.53 0.33
C TRP A 272 31.11 7.70 1.52
N ASP A 273 30.97 8.81 2.23
CA ASP A 273 31.64 9.07 3.51
C ASP A 273 31.15 8.09 4.60
N ASN A 274 31.68 8.11 5.83
CA ASN A 274 31.27 7.13 6.86
C ASN A 274 29.77 7.13 7.17
N PHE A 275 29.07 8.20 6.82
CA PHE A 275 27.65 8.43 7.05
C PHE A 275 26.83 8.34 5.75
N GLY A 276 27.38 7.83 4.64
CA GLY A 276 26.63 7.68 3.39
C GLY A 276 26.43 8.98 2.60
N GLY A 277 27.19 10.03 2.92
CA GLY A 277 27.20 11.30 2.20
C GLY A 277 28.09 11.27 0.96
N TRP A 278 27.75 12.08 -0.03
CA TRP A 278 28.41 12.11 -1.34
C TRP A 278 29.79 12.79 -1.29
N ILE A 279 30.87 11.98 -1.35
CA ILE A 279 32.26 12.45 -1.25
C ILE A 279 32.66 13.33 -2.45
N ASP A 280 32.20 12.99 -3.66
CA ASP A 280 32.58 13.75 -4.87
C ASP A 280 31.83 15.09 -4.99
N GLY A 281 30.89 15.35 -4.07
CA GLY A 281 30.12 16.59 -4.00
C GLY A 281 30.81 17.70 -3.20
N PRO A 282 30.16 18.87 -3.07
CA PRO A 282 30.64 19.96 -2.22
C PRO A 282 30.87 19.51 -0.77
N LYS A 283 32.04 19.87 -0.22
CA LYS A 283 32.34 19.70 1.19
C LYS A 283 32.03 20.97 1.96
N LEU A 284 31.07 20.88 2.87
CA LEU A 284 30.60 21.94 3.74
C LEU A 284 31.25 21.84 5.13
N LYS A 285 30.86 22.73 6.04
CA LYS A 285 31.31 22.66 7.44
C LYS A 285 30.86 21.35 8.10
N ALA A 286 31.85 20.56 8.52
CA ALA A 286 31.68 19.40 9.39
C ALA A 286 31.35 19.85 10.82
N THR A 287 30.19 19.46 11.33
CA THR A 287 29.72 19.82 12.69
C THR A 287 29.71 18.62 13.64
N GLY A 288 30.07 17.43 13.17
CA GLY A 288 29.97 16.19 13.94
C GLY A 288 28.52 15.70 14.14
N ARG A 289 27.54 16.32 13.48
CA ARG A 289 26.11 15.98 13.52
C ARG A 289 25.48 16.25 12.16
N PHE A 290 24.41 15.52 11.84
CA PHE A 290 23.56 15.86 10.70
C PHE A 290 22.93 17.24 10.87
N ARG A 291 22.76 17.95 9.76
CA ARG A 291 22.11 19.26 9.70
C ARG A 291 21.53 19.50 8.31
N VAL A 292 20.75 20.57 8.15
CA VAL A 292 20.23 21.01 6.85
C VAL A 292 21.02 22.21 6.33
N GLU A 293 21.22 22.28 5.02
CA GLU A 293 21.77 23.46 4.34
C GLU A 293 21.17 23.58 2.94
N LYS A 294 20.99 24.83 2.48
CA LYS A 294 20.56 25.09 1.11
C LYS A 294 21.79 25.34 0.24
N VAL A 295 22.03 24.47 -0.73
CA VAL A 295 23.18 24.53 -1.66
C VAL A 295 22.63 24.65 -3.07
N ASP A 296 23.06 25.68 -3.80
CA ASP A 296 22.65 25.96 -5.18
C ASP A 296 21.12 25.94 -5.39
N GLY A 297 20.39 26.51 -4.43
CA GLY A 297 18.93 26.59 -4.50
C GLY A 297 18.17 25.34 -4.00
N ASN A 298 18.85 24.24 -3.70
CA ASN A 298 18.25 22.98 -3.27
C ASN A 298 18.51 22.69 -1.78
N TRP A 299 17.55 22.07 -1.10
CA TRP A 299 17.70 21.65 0.29
C TRP A 299 18.42 20.31 0.36
N TRP A 300 19.47 20.27 1.18
CA TRP A 300 20.25 19.07 1.45
C TRP A 300 20.32 18.82 2.95
N LEU A 301 20.39 17.54 3.33
CA LEU A 301 21.02 17.17 4.57
C LEU A 301 22.55 17.23 4.38
N VAL A 302 23.27 17.44 5.47
CA VAL A 302 24.74 17.46 5.49
C VAL A 302 25.18 16.47 6.56
N THR A 303 26.09 15.56 6.22
CA THR A 303 26.62 14.57 7.15
C THR A 303 27.45 15.22 8.26
N PRO A 304 27.72 14.49 9.36
CA PRO A 304 28.70 14.89 10.37
C PRO A 304 30.07 15.32 9.82
N GLU A 305 30.49 14.74 8.69
CA GLU A 305 31.77 15.02 8.01
C GLU A 305 31.69 16.16 6.98
N GLY A 306 30.50 16.73 6.77
CA GLY A 306 30.29 17.90 5.92
C GLY A 306 29.92 17.59 4.47
N HIS A 307 29.64 16.35 4.11
CA HIS A 307 29.23 15.99 2.73
C HIS A 307 27.72 16.11 2.56
N LEU A 308 27.27 16.39 1.34
CA LEU A 308 25.84 16.38 1.01
C LEU A 308 25.25 14.99 1.21
N PHE A 309 24.05 14.93 1.77
CA PHE A 309 23.36 13.70 2.09
C PHE A 309 21.93 13.72 1.56
N TRP A 310 21.56 12.65 0.87
CA TRP A 310 20.18 12.35 0.51
C TRP A 310 19.75 11.10 1.28
N SER A 311 18.76 11.25 2.16
CA SER A 311 18.28 10.17 3.03
C SER A 311 17.47 9.15 2.21
N HIS A 312 18.04 7.97 1.95
CA HIS A 312 17.38 6.89 1.22
C HIS A 312 17.47 5.57 2.00
N GLY A 313 16.31 4.99 2.33
CA GLY A 313 16.22 3.84 3.22
C GLY A 313 14.83 3.24 3.30
N THR A 314 14.70 2.16 4.07
CA THR A 314 13.42 1.49 4.36
C THR A 314 13.03 1.69 5.82
N ASP A 315 11.73 1.82 6.06
CA ASP A 315 11.14 1.78 7.39
C ASP A 315 11.09 0.35 7.93
N CYS A 316 10.80 0.21 9.22
CA CYS A 316 10.54 -1.05 9.90
C CYS A 316 11.71 -2.05 9.81
N VAL A 317 12.97 -1.61 9.80
CA VAL A 317 14.11 -2.53 9.79
C VAL A 317 14.19 -3.26 11.13
N GLY A 318 13.83 -4.54 11.13
CA GLY A 318 13.83 -5.37 12.34
C GLY A 318 13.11 -6.69 12.18
N MET A 319 13.00 -7.43 13.28
CA MET A 319 12.45 -8.79 13.31
C MET A 319 10.98 -8.87 13.70
N SER A 320 10.31 -7.74 14.00
CA SER A 320 8.92 -7.71 14.47
C SER A 320 7.88 -7.80 13.36
N ASN A 321 8.26 -7.58 12.09
CA ASN A 321 7.30 -7.50 10.98
C ASN A 321 6.59 -8.82 10.67
N GLY A 322 7.15 -9.95 11.10
CA GLY A 322 6.52 -11.26 10.96
C GLY A 322 5.50 -11.61 12.05
N ASN A 323 5.15 -10.68 12.94
CA ASN A 323 4.13 -10.89 13.97
C ASN A 323 2.74 -11.01 13.33
N GLY A 324 2.32 -12.24 13.04
CA GLY A 324 0.98 -12.53 12.51
C GLY A 324 0.00 -12.89 13.64
N PRO A 325 -1.20 -12.28 13.71
CA PRO A 325 -2.24 -12.73 14.63
C PRO A 325 -2.68 -14.17 14.34
N ILE A 326 -2.88 -14.98 15.37
CA ILE A 326 -3.29 -16.39 15.23
C ILE A 326 -4.63 -16.70 15.87
N SER A 327 -5.08 -15.91 16.86
CA SER A 327 -6.37 -16.14 17.51
C SER A 327 -7.53 -16.14 16.52
N GLU A 328 -8.42 -17.13 16.61
CA GLU A 328 -9.54 -17.35 15.68
C GLU A 328 -9.09 -17.74 14.25
N ARG A 329 -7.79 -17.97 14.05
CA ARG A 329 -7.16 -18.27 12.75
C ARG A 329 -6.16 -19.40 12.85
N GLU A 330 -6.11 -20.13 13.97
CA GLU A 330 -5.15 -21.19 14.21
C GLU A 330 -5.19 -22.27 13.11
N HIS A 331 -6.38 -22.57 12.61
CA HIS A 331 -6.61 -23.50 11.51
C HIS A 331 -6.03 -23.07 10.15
N TYR A 332 -5.54 -21.82 10.01
CA TYR A 332 -4.87 -21.39 8.78
C TYR A 332 -3.49 -22.01 8.63
N PHE A 333 -2.88 -22.44 9.73
CA PHE A 333 -1.46 -22.73 9.82
C PHE A 333 -1.25 -24.22 10.04
N GLU A 334 -0.39 -24.82 9.21
CA GLU A 334 -0.11 -26.26 9.26
C GLU A 334 0.65 -26.67 10.51
N ASP A 335 1.66 -25.90 10.88
CA ASP A 335 2.62 -26.29 11.92
C ASP A 335 2.88 -25.13 12.90
N LEU A 336 1.85 -24.71 13.64
CA LEU A 336 2.08 -23.84 14.80
C LEU A 336 2.77 -24.64 15.91
N PRO A 337 4.01 -24.29 16.33
CA PRO A 337 4.73 -25.04 17.35
C PRO A 337 3.97 -25.05 18.68
N LYS A 338 3.92 -26.14 19.43
CA LYS A 338 3.26 -26.14 20.75
C LYS A 338 3.95 -25.16 21.72
N ASP A 339 5.26 -25.23 21.78
CA ASP A 339 6.11 -24.38 22.62
C ASP A 339 7.12 -23.64 21.74
N SER A 340 7.10 -22.31 21.80
CA SER A 340 8.03 -21.47 21.07
C SER A 340 8.19 -20.10 21.76
N PRO A 341 9.41 -19.55 21.83
CA PRO A 341 9.63 -18.20 22.35
C PRO A 341 9.09 -17.10 21.41
N PHE A 342 8.61 -17.47 20.23
CA PHE A 342 8.12 -16.52 19.21
C PHE A 342 6.61 -16.29 19.27
N TYR A 343 5.92 -16.88 20.24
CA TYR A 343 4.57 -16.47 20.58
C TYR A 343 4.57 -15.10 21.28
N GLY A 344 3.55 -14.31 20.99
CA GLY A 344 3.35 -13.03 21.63
C GLY A 344 1.88 -12.65 21.72
N LYS A 345 1.65 -11.40 22.10
CA LYS A 345 0.33 -10.78 22.10
C LYS A 345 0.31 -9.56 21.19
N GLY A 346 -0.81 -9.33 20.52
CA GLY A 346 -1.08 -8.14 19.75
C GLY A 346 -2.38 -7.48 20.19
N TRP A 347 -2.56 -6.24 19.79
CA TRP A 347 -3.78 -5.47 20.02
C TRP A 347 -3.99 -4.50 18.86
N THR A 348 -5.25 -4.22 18.53
CA THR A 348 -5.61 -3.14 17.61
C THR A 348 -7.02 -2.63 17.93
N HIS A 349 -7.26 -1.34 17.71
CA HIS A 349 -8.58 -0.74 17.81
C HIS A 349 -9.38 -0.80 16.49
N ILE A 350 -8.78 -1.34 15.40
CA ILE A 350 -9.38 -1.37 14.07
C ILE A 350 -9.41 -2.78 13.45
N GLY A 351 -10.22 -2.96 12.41
CA GLY A 351 -10.27 -4.20 11.64
C GLY A 351 -10.88 -5.37 12.42
N PHE A 352 -10.56 -6.60 12.01
CA PHE A 352 -11.18 -7.82 12.55
C PHE A 352 -11.00 -8.00 14.06
N TYR A 353 -9.87 -7.56 14.63
CA TYR A 353 -9.62 -7.60 16.07
C TYR A 353 -9.98 -6.30 16.79
N GLY A 354 -10.48 -5.29 16.08
CA GLY A 354 -10.90 -4.03 16.67
C GLY A 354 -11.98 -4.25 17.74
N GLY A 355 -11.72 -3.79 18.96
CA GLY A 355 -12.65 -3.95 20.08
C GLY A 355 -12.71 -5.36 20.69
N LYS A 356 -11.92 -6.33 20.19
CA LYS A 356 -11.85 -7.70 20.74
C LYS A 356 -10.84 -7.87 21.87
N GLY A 357 -10.08 -6.83 22.19
CA GLY A 357 -9.01 -6.89 23.20
C GLY A 357 -7.71 -7.48 22.65
N GLU A 358 -6.90 -8.07 23.53
CA GLU A 358 -5.63 -8.70 23.16
C GLU A 358 -5.87 -10.03 22.42
N PHE A 359 -5.04 -10.32 21.42
CA PHE A 359 -5.03 -11.59 20.70
C PHE A 359 -3.62 -12.19 20.65
N ARG A 360 -3.53 -13.50 20.44
CA ARG A 360 -2.24 -14.19 20.29
C ARG A 360 -1.64 -13.92 18.92
N THR A 361 -0.32 -13.85 18.87
CA THR A 361 0.48 -13.70 17.65
C THR A 361 1.59 -14.75 17.62
N PHE A 362 2.09 -15.05 16.42
CA PHE A 362 3.32 -15.82 16.23
C PHE A 362 4.24 -15.07 15.26
N ASN A 363 5.54 -15.07 15.52
CA ASN A 363 6.54 -14.35 14.71
C ASN A 363 7.29 -15.28 13.76
N TRP A 364 6.81 -15.41 12.52
CA TRP A 364 7.46 -16.23 11.50
C TRP A 364 8.83 -15.67 11.06
N THR A 365 9.03 -14.35 11.10
CA THR A 365 10.33 -13.75 10.79
C THR A 365 11.40 -14.25 11.75
N LYS A 366 11.16 -14.22 13.06
CA LYS A 366 12.11 -14.74 14.06
C LYS A 366 12.30 -16.25 13.95
N ALA A 367 11.22 -17.02 13.77
CA ALA A 367 11.30 -18.46 13.59
C ALA A 367 12.14 -18.85 12.35
N ASN A 368 11.97 -18.14 11.24
CA ASN A 368 12.75 -18.38 10.03
C ASN A 368 14.19 -17.86 10.13
N LEU A 369 14.43 -16.77 10.87
CA LEU A 369 15.79 -16.32 11.16
C LEU A 369 16.55 -17.32 12.02
N GLU A 370 15.90 -17.92 13.03
CA GLU A 370 16.48 -19.00 13.84
C GLU A 370 16.79 -20.23 12.97
N ARG A 371 15.87 -20.65 12.09
CA ARG A 371 16.16 -21.74 11.12
C ARG A 371 17.33 -21.40 10.19
N LYS A 372 17.40 -20.15 9.74
CA LYS A 372 18.42 -19.69 8.79
C LYS A 372 19.81 -19.56 9.42
N TYR A 373 19.90 -19.02 10.63
CA TYR A 373 21.17 -18.60 11.24
C TYR A 373 21.52 -19.35 12.54
N GLY A 374 20.63 -20.19 13.05
CA GLY A 374 20.80 -20.87 14.33
C GLY A 374 20.57 -19.94 15.54
N PRO A 375 21.05 -20.34 16.73
CA PRO A 375 20.79 -19.62 17.99
C PRO A 375 21.20 -18.14 17.99
N ASP A 376 22.24 -17.77 17.24
CA ASP A 376 22.76 -16.39 17.14
C ASP A 376 22.05 -15.55 16.07
N PHE A 377 20.85 -15.96 15.64
CA PHE A 377 20.15 -15.34 14.53
C PHE A 377 19.92 -13.84 14.69
N ALA A 378 19.72 -13.36 15.92
CA ALA A 378 19.46 -11.95 16.20
C ALA A 378 20.68 -11.09 15.82
N ALA A 379 21.86 -11.46 16.33
CA ALA A 379 23.10 -10.77 15.99
C ALA A 379 23.43 -10.88 14.50
N ARG A 380 23.28 -12.07 13.90
CA ARG A 380 23.54 -12.25 12.47
C ARG A 380 22.57 -11.45 11.60
N HIS A 381 21.30 -11.38 11.99
CA HIS A 381 20.30 -10.58 11.29
C HIS A 381 20.63 -9.08 11.34
N SER A 382 20.95 -8.55 12.52
CA SER A 382 21.29 -7.15 12.72
C SER A 382 22.51 -6.74 11.87
N GLU A 383 23.54 -7.59 11.81
CA GLU A 383 24.66 -7.40 10.88
C GLU A 383 24.23 -7.44 9.41
N SER A 384 23.43 -8.46 9.03
CA SER A 384 22.98 -8.59 7.65
C SER A 384 22.10 -7.43 7.18
N ALA A 385 21.37 -6.77 8.09
CA ALA A 385 20.57 -5.60 7.75
C ALA A 385 21.46 -4.46 7.26
N HIS A 386 22.58 -4.19 7.93
CA HIS A 386 23.56 -3.20 7.50
C HIS A 386 24.23 -3.58 6.17
N GLU A 387 24.64 -4.84 6.01
CA GLU A 387 25.22 -5.36 4.78
C GLU A 387 24.26 -5.18 3.58
N ARG A 388 22.98 -5.52 3.75
CA ARG A 388 21.94 -5.38 2.72
C ARG A 388 21.70 -3.93 2.36
N LEU A 389 21.48 -3.06 3.34
CA LEU A 389 21.21 -1.64 3.08
C LEU A 389 22.35 -1.03 2.26
N ALA A 390 23.58 -1.27 2.68
CA ALA A 390 24.76 -0.79 1.96
C ALA A 390 24.83 -1.36 0.52
N SER A 391 24.60 -2.66 0.35
CA SER A 391 24.62 -3.33 -0.95
C SER A 391 23.52 -2.83 -1.91
N TRP A 392 22.34 -2.51 -1.37
CA TRP A 392 21.22 -1.97 -2.15
C TRP A 392 21.33 -0.47 -2.45
N GLY A 393 22.44 0.18 -2.06
CA GLY A 393 22.60 1.62 -2.22
C GLY A 393 21.69 2.45 -1.31
N MET A 394 21.26 1.89 -0.17
CA MET A 394 20.55 2.59 0.89
C MET A 394 21.52 3.05 1.99
N ASN A 395 21.41 4.32 2.40
CA ASN A 395 22.27 4.94 3.41
C ASN A 395 21.54 5.28 4.72
N THR A 396 20.26 4.91 4.84
CA THR A 396 19.44 5.25 6.00
C THR A 396 18.65 4.04 6.50
N ILE A 397 18.61 3.86 7.82
CA ILE A 397 17.60 3.05 8.50
C ILE A 397 16.40 3.96 8.81
N GLY A 398 15.26 3.68 8.18
CA GLY A 398 14.04 4.48 8.26
C GLY A 398 13.30 4.35 9.58
N ASN A 399 12.12 4.96 9.63
CA ASN A 399 11.28 5.07 10.82
C ASN A 399 10.80 3.69 11.31
N TRP A 400 10.41 3.59 12.58
CA TRP A 400 9.90 2.34 13.20
C TRP A 400 10.87 1.14 13.16
N SER A 401 12.16 1.40 12.99
CA SER A 401 13.20 0.37 12.97
C SER A 401 13.65 0.00 14.38
N SER A 402 14.23 -1.20 14.52
CA SER A 402 14.68 -1.75 15.80
C SER A 402 15.93 -1.04 16.33
N GLY A 403 15.89 -0.64 17.60
CA GLY A 403 17.05 -0.08 18.30
C GLY A 403 18.22 -1.04 18.42
N GLU A 404 17.98 -2.35 18.43
CA GLU A 404 19.05 -3.35 18.41
C GLU A 404 19.96 -3.22 17.17
N ILE A 405 19.39 -2.80 16.05
CA ILE A 405 20.10 -2.66 14.78
C ILE A 405 20.73 -1.27 14.69
N PHE A 406 19.93 -0.21 14.77
CA PHE A 406 20.46 1.13 14.48
C PHE A 406 21.47 1.61 15.53
N LYS A 407 21.43 1.10 16.77
CA LYS A 407 22.42 1.43 17.81
C LYS A 407 23.80 0.80 17.55
N MET A 408 23.92 -0.11 16.57
CA MET A 408 25.23 -0.58 16.10
C MET A 408 26.03 0.51 15.38
N GLN A 409 25.39 1.63 14.99
CA GLN A 409 26.06 2.81 14.43
C GLN A 409 26.90 2.52 13.19
N LYS A 410 26.41 1.65 12.29
CA LYS A 410 27.04 1.36 10.99
C LYS A 410 26.33 2.01 9.80
N THR A 411 25.07 2.41 9.99
CA THR A 411 24.25 3.10 9.00
C THR A 411 23.50 4.23 9.72
N PRO A 412 23.44 5.44 9.15
CA PRO A 412 22.61 6.52 9.65
C PRO A 412 21.16 6.10 9.88
N TYR A 413 20.48 6.71 10.84
CA TYR A 413 19.12 6.33 11.21
C TYR A 413 18.29 7.49 11.72
N VAL A 414 16.99 7.27 11.77
CA VAL A 414 16.02 8.13 12.47
C VAL A 414 15.46 7.43 13.71
N VAL A 415 15.03 8.22 14.69
CA VAL A 415 14.37 7.72 15.91
C VAL A 415 12.88 8.04 15.87
N THR A 416 12.03 7.09 16.24
CA THR A 416 10.61 7.36 16.49
C THR A 416 10.40 7.72 17.95
N LEU A 417 9.86 8.91 18.20
CA LEU A 417 9.38 9.34 19.50
C LEU A 417 7.86 9.20 19.54
N SER A 418 7.31 8.95 20.73
CA SER A 418 5.88 8.85 20.94
C SER A 418 5.38 10.05 21.72
N ALA A 419 4.29 10.64 21.25
CA ALA A 419 3.51 11.63 21.94
C ALA A 419 2.18 11.01 22.37
N GLY A 420 1.78 11.27 23.61
CA GLY A 420 0.52 10.78 24.15
C GLY A 420 -0.01 11.72 25.22
N GLY A 421 -1.31 11.66 25.49
CA GLY A 421 -1.95 12.51 26.47
C GLY A 421 -3.45 12.28 26.46
N ARG A 422 -4.18 13.12 27.20
CA ARG A 422 -5.64 13.11 27.15
C ARG A 422 -6.10 13.36 25.71
N ALA A 423 -6.93 12.48 25.18
CA ALA A 423 -7.52 12.66 23.87
C ALA A 423 -8.49 13.86 23.84
N ILE A 424 -8.51 14.61 22.74
CA ILE A 424 -9.53 15.63 22.50
C ILE A 424 -10.86 14.90 22.24
N GLU A 425 -11.89 15.18 23.05
CA GLU A 425 -13.15 14.43 23.06
C GLU A 425 -13.81 14.40 21.67
N GLY A 426 -13.88 15.55 20.99
CA GLY A 426 -14.45 15.70 19.65
C GLY A 426 -13.51 15.35 18.51
N SER A 427 -12.30 14.83 18.77
CA SER A 427 -11.41 14.38 17.70
C SER A 427 -11.78 12.98 17.22
N GLU A 428 -11.65 12.79 15.91
CA GLU A 428 -11.83 11.52 15.22
C GLU A 428 -10.59 11.24 14.37
N GLY A 429 -10.37 9.98 14.03
CA GLY A 429 -9.22 9.59 13.21
C GLY A 429 -9.10 8.10 13.07
N TYR A 430 -8.61 7.66 11.92
CA TYR A 430 -8.39 6.25 11.62
C TYR A 430 -7.43 5.59 12.64
N TRP A 431 -6.37 6.31 13.02
CA TRP A 431 -5.36 5.84 13.97
C TRP A 431 -5.70 6.12 15.44
N GLY A 432 -6.88 6.66 15.72
CA GLY A 432 -7.33 7.03 17.06
C GLY A 432 -7.57 8.53 17.20
N LYS A 433 -7.92 8.93 18.43
CA LYS A 433 -8.18 10.33 18.78
C LYS A 433 -6.88 11.11 18.91
N PHE A 434 -6.91 12.39 18.55
CA PHE A 434 -5.75 13.27 18.63
C PHE A 434 -5.46 13.65 20.10
N PRO A 435 -4.22 13.53 20.59
CA PRO A 435 -3.87 13.94 21.94
C PRO A 435 -3.87 15.47 22.07
N ASP A 436 -4.41 15.98 23.17
CA ASP A 436 -4.51 17.42 23.45
C ASP A 436 -3.12 18.02 23.74
N PRO A 437 -2.55 18.84 22.83
CA PRO A 437 -1.17 19.33 22.95
C PRO A 437 -1.00 20.40 24.04
N PHE A 438 -2.10 20.93 24.59
CA PHE A 438 -2.06 21.92 25.66
C PHE A 438 -1.96 21.30 27.05
N THR A 439 -2.09 19.97 27.15
CA THR A 439 -2.02 19.25 28.42
C THR A 439 -0.60 19.09 28.94
N GLN A 440 -0.44 19.03 30.26
CA GLN A 440 0.85 18.75 30.89
C GLN A 440 1.28 17.30 30.65
N GLU A 441 0.32 16.39 30.51
CA GLU A 441 0.52 15.00 30.16
C GLU A 441 1.19 14.87 28.79
N PHE A 442 0.73 15.62 27.78
CA PHE A 442 1.36 15.65 26.44
C PHE A 442 2.81 16.11 26.48
N ARG A 443 3.10 17.18 27.23
CA ARG A 443 4.47 17.66 27.39
C ARG A 443 5.35 16.64 28.12
N THR A 444 4.81 15.98 29.14
CA THR A 444 5.53 14.98 29.92
C THR A 444 5.81 13.73 29.10
N SER A 445 4.88 13.27 28.27
CA SER A 445 5.06 12.07 27.44
C SER A 445 6.18 12.25 26.41
N ILE A 446 6.22 13.40 25.72
CA ILE A 446 7.31 13.71 24.78
C ILE A 446 8.65 13.80 25.49
N ARG A 447 8.74 14.49 26.64
CA ARG A 447 9.99 14.56 27.42
C ARG A 447 10.48 13.18 27.84
N ASN A 448 9.58 12.31 28.27
CA ASN A 448 9.91 10.94 28.64
C ASN A 448 10.39 10.15 27.42
N SER A 449 9.73 10.30 26.27
CA SER A 449 10.14 9.64 25.02
C SER A 449 11.54 10.09 24.56
N VAL A 450 11.83 11.39 24.63
CA VAL A 450 13.17 11.94 24.36
C VAL A 450 14.20 11.37 25.34
N LYS A 451 13.90 11.36 26.64
CA LYS A 451 14.81 10.84 27.68
C LYS A 451 15.12 9.35 27.47
N SER A 452 14.11 8.53 27.18
CA SER A 452 14.27 7.10 26.92
C SER A 452 15.09 6.80 25.66
N ASN A 453 15.14 7.73 24.71
CA ASN A 453 15.90 7.61 23.46
C ASN A 453 17.17 8.48 23.42
N GLN A 454 17.58 9.07 24.55
CA GLN A 454 18.62 10.10 24.58
C GLN A 454 19.98 9.61 24.04
N GLU A 455 20.35 8.36 24.31
CA GLU A 455 21.56 7.74 23.78
C GLU A 455 21.56 7.72 22.24
N ALA A 456 20.47 7.25 21.63
CA ALA A 456 20.32 7.18 20.19
C ALA A 456 20.31 8.58 19.57
N LEU A 457 19.53 9.50 20.15
CA LEU A 457 19.47 10.90 19.71
C LEU A 457 20.82 11.61 19.80
N ASN A 458 21.68 11.20 20.74
CA ASN A 458 23.01 11.78 20.91
C ASN A 458 24.09 11.17 20.01
N SER A 459 23.77 10.13 19.24
CA SER A 459 24.69 9.55 18.27
C SER A 459 24.94 10.49 17.08
N PRO A 460 26.17 10.55 16.51
CA PRO A 460 26.41 11.24 15.24
C PRO A 460 25.71 10.55 14.06
N TYR A 461 25.35 9.26 14.19
CA TYR A 461 24.59 8.51 13.17
C TYR A 461 23.09 8.82 13.17
N CYS A 462 22.57 9.47 14.22
CA CYS A 462 21.17 9.87 14.26
C CYS A 462 20.96 11.12 13.39
N ILE A 463 20.21 10.96 12.30
CA ILE A 463 19.82 12.05 11.40
C ILE A 463 18.84 12.99 12.11
N GLY A 464 17.91 12.42 12.86
CA GLY A 464 16.85 13.17 13.55
C GLY A 464 15.79 12.26 14.14
N ALA A 465 14.68 12.85 14.56
CA ALA A 465 13.57 12.12 15.17
C ALA A 465 12.22 12.50 14.54
N PHE A 466 11.38 11.50 14.33
CA PHE A 466 9.96 11.65 14.05
C PHE A 466 9.17 11.60 15.36
N VAL A 467 8.04 12.30 15.43
CA VAL A 467 7.13 12.26 16.59
C VAL A 467 5.79 11.72 16.11
N ASN A 468 5.39 10.59 16.70
CA ASN A 468 4.14 9.89 16.43
C ASN A 468 3.08 10.19 17.48
#